data_AF-A0AAD1ZUR6-F1
#
_entry.id   AF-A0AAD1ZUR6-F1
#
_cell.length_a   1.000
_cell.length_b   1.000
_cell.length_c   1.000
_cell.angle_alpha   90.00
_cell.angle_beta   90.00
_cell.angle_gamma   90.00
#
_symmetry.space_group_name_H-M   'P 1'
#
loop_
_entity.id
_entity.type
_entity.pdbx_description
1 polymer ?
#
loop_
_entity_poly.entity_id
_entity_poly.type
_entity_poly.pdbx_seq_one_letter_code
_entity_poly.pdbx_strand_id
1 'polypeptide(L)'
;MGTADAFLEVAKIEFFYDQAPESMKSLGTSYSMTSLGAGNFISSFLLSTVSRVTKENGHRGWIQNNLNASHFDYYYAFFAILNSLNFIFFLVMIKFYVYKAEVSDSMRVLGEELSASKHRISDQETTT
;
A
#
# COMPACT_ATOMS: atom_id res chain seq x y z
N MET A 1 -6.98 3.50 -16.36
CA MET A 1 -7.46 2.11 -16.50
C MET A 1 -6.78 1.49 -17.70
N GLY A 2 -5.99 0.45 -17.48
CA GLY A 2 -5.16 -0.21 -18.48
C GLY A 2 -4.48 -1.42 -17.85
N THR A 3 -3.52 -2.04 -18.53
CA THR A 3 -2.91 -3.31 -18.09
C THR A 3 -2.32 -3.26 -16.68
N ALA A 4 -1.66 -2.15 -16.31
CA ALA A 4 -1.08 -1.98 -14.98
C ALA A 4 -2.13 -1.99 -13.85
N ASP A 5 -3.31 -1.44 -14.13
CA ASP A 5 -4.42 -1.35 -13.18
C ASP A 5 -5.03 -2.75 -12.93
N ALA A 6 -5.19 -3.53 -14.00
CA ALA A 6 -5.67 -4.91 -13.92
C ALA A 6 -4.73 -5.80 -13.09
N PHE A 7 -3.41 -5.72 -13.31
CA PHE A 7 -2.45 -6.46 -12.50
C PHE A 7 -2.43 -6.00 -11.05
N LEU A 8 -2.49 -4.68 -10.80
CA LEU A 8 -2.47 -4.12 -9.46
C LEU A 8 -3.69 -4.56 -8.65
N GLU A 9 -4.88 -4.51 -9.24
CA GLU A 9 -6.13 -4.85 -8.54
C GLU A 9 -6.16 -6.33 -8.14
N VAL A 10 -5.78 -7.23 -9.06
CA VAL A 10 -5.69 -8.68 -8.79
C VAL A 10 -4.63 -8.97 -7.73
N ALA A 11 -3.42 -8.44 -7.87
CA ALA A 11 -2.35 -8.67 -6.90
C ALA A 11 -2.72 -8.16 -5.50
N LYS A 12 -3.33 -6.97 -5.42
CA LYS A 12 -3.77 -6.38 -4.14
C LYS A 12 -4.83 -7.24 -3.47
N ILE A 13 -5.83 -7.72 -4.21
CA ILE A 13 -6.93 -8.46 -3.61
C ILE A 13 -6.48 -9.85 -3.14
N GLU A 14 -5.66 -10.55 -3.93
CA GLU A 14 -5.09 -11.85 -3.55
C GLU A 14 -4.21 -11.72 -2.31
N PHE A 15 -3.30 -10.74 -2.29
CA PHE A 15 -2.45 -10.46 -1.13
C PHE A 15 -3.27 -10.11 0.12
N PHE A 16 -4.29 -9.27 -0.03
CA PHE A 16 -5.15 -8.89 1.10
C PHE A 16 -5.88 -10.10 1.67
N TYR A 17 -6.46 -10.97 0.82
CA TYR A 17 -7.15 -12.16 1.29
C TYR A 17 -6.21 -13.18 1.95
N ASP A 18 -4.97 -13.29 1.48
CA ASP A 18 -3.95 -14.16 2.05
C ASP A 18 -3.44 -13.65 3.42
N GLN A 19 -3.25 -12.33 3.56
CA GLN A 19 -2.71 -11.74 4.78
C GLN A 19 -3.77 -11.34 5.82
N ALA A 20 -4.99 -10.99 5.42
CA ALA A 20 -6.02 -10.51 6.34
C ALA A 20 -6.65 -11.66 7.16
N PRO A 21 -6.83 -11.50 8.48
CA PRO A 21 -7.66 -12.43 9.26
C PRO A 21 -9.13 -12.35 8.82
N GLU A 22 -9.88 -13.45 8.93
CA GLU A 22 -11.26 -13.55 8.40
C GLU A 22 -12.21 -12.44 8.86
N SER A 23 -12.10 -12.02 10.11
CA SER A 23 -12.93 -10.96 10.71
C SER A 23 -12.66 -9.55 10.17
N MET A 24 -11.54 -9.33 9.48
CA MET A 24 -11.13 -8.01 8.96
C MET A 24 -11.40 -7.83 7.46
N LYS A 25 -11.92 -8.86 6.78
CA LYS A 25 -12.15 -8.79 5.33
C LYS A 25 -13.14 -7.68 4.94
N SER A 26 -14.22 -7.49 5.72
CA SER A 26 -15.20 -6.41 5.50
C SER A 26 -14.60 -5.01 5.69
N LEU A 27 -13.73 -4.82 6.69
CA LEU A 27 -13.02 -3.56 6.93
C LEU A 27 -12.08 -3.21 5.77
N GLY A 28 -11.46 -4.22 5.13
CA GLY A 28 -10.62 -4.01 3.94
C GLY A 28 -11.37 -3.45 2.73
N THR A 29 -12.60 -3.93 2.50
CA THR A 29 -13.47 -3.41 1.44
C THR A 29 -13.90 -1.98 1.72
N SER A 30 -14.32 -1.68 2.96
CA SER A 30 -14.66 -0.31 3.36
C SER A 30 -13.46 0.63 3.22
N TYR A 31 -12.28 0.21 3.68
CA TYR A 31 -11.04 0.97 3.55
C TYR A 31 -10.69 1.23 2.08
N SER A 32 -10.83 0.22 1.20
CA SER A 32 -10.57 0.39 -0.24
C SER A 32 -11.52 1.41 -0.87
N MET A 33 -12.81 1.37 -0.53
CA MET A 33 -13.80 2.31 -1.04
C MET A 33 -13.55 3.74 -0.54
N THR A 34 -13.21 3.89 0.75
CA THR A 34 -12.82 5.18 1.33
C THR A 34 -11.54 5.71 0.68
N SER A 35 -10.55 4.85 0.43
CA SER A 35 -9.32 5.24 -0.26
C SER A 35 -9.59 5.72 -1.68
N LEU A 36 -10.53 5.11 -2.41
CA LEU A 36 -10.93 5.57 -3.73
C LEU A 36 -11.58 6.96 -3.68
N GLY A 37 -12.50 7.17 -2.74
CA GLY A 37 -13.11 8.48 -2.51
C GLY A 37 -12.10 9.56 -2.12
N ALA A 38 -11.20 9.24 -1.18
CA ALA A 38 -10.10 10.11 -0.78
C ALA A 38 -9.19 10.46 -1.96
N GLY A 39 -8.88 9.49 -2.83
CA GLY A 39 -8.09 9.70 -4.04
C GLY A 39 -8.71 10.74 -4.99
N ASN A 40 -10.04 10.74 -5.13
CA ASN A 40 -10.75 11.75 -5.93
C ASN A 40 -10.65 13.15 -5.32
N PHE A 41 -10.78 13.27 -3.99
CA PHE A 41 -10.61 14.55 -3.30
C PHE A 41 -9.18 15.07 -3.41
N ILE A 42 -8.18 14.21 -3.21
CA ILE A 42 -6.76 14.54 -3.35
C ILE A 42 -6.48 14.99 -4.79
N SER A 43 -7.01 14.29 -5.79
CA SER A 43 -6.85 14.65 -7.21
C SER A 43 -7.38 16.05 -7.50
N SER A 44 -8.58 16.37 -7.00
CA SER A 44 -9.18 17.70 -7.14
C SER A 44 -8.38 18.78 -6.39
N PHE A 45 -7.90 18.46 -5.19
CA PHE A 45 -7.09 19.34 -4.38
C PHE A 45 -5.74 19.66 -5.04
N LEU A 46 -5.03 18.65 -5.56
CA LEU A 46 -3.78 18.81 -6.28
C LEU A 46 -3.97 19.66 -7.54
N LEU A 47 -5.00 19.36 -8.33
CA LEU A 47 -5.33 20.13 -9.52
C LEU A 47 -5.57 21.60 -9.21
N SER A 48 -6.39 21.89 -8.19
CA SER A 48 -6.69 23.26 -7.75
C SER A 48 -5.43 23.98 -7.27
N THR A 49 -4.61 23.32 -6.45
CA THR A 49 -3.36 23.88 -5.91
C THR A 49 -2.39 24.21 -7.03
N VAL A 50 -2.13 23.27 -7.95
CA VAL A 50 -1.23 23.49 -9.08
C VAL A 50 -1.78 24.60 -9.99
N SER A 51 -3.09 24.62 -10.25
CA SER A 51 -3.70 25.70 -11.05
C SER A 51 -3.51 27.07 -10.41
N ARG A 52 -3.64 27.17 -9.08
CA ARG A 52 -3.45 28.43 -8.35
C ARG A 52 -1.99 28.88 -8.38
N VAL A 53 -1.05 28.02 -7.98
CA VAL A 53 0.38 28.34 -7.90
C VAL A 53 0.95 28.71 -9.28
N THR A 54 0.53 28.01 -10.33
CA THR A 54 1.04 28.27 -11.69
C THR A 54 0.45 29.52 -12.33
N LYS A 55 -0.70 30.02 -11.85
CA LYS A 55 -1.33 31.29 -12.29
C LYS A 55 -0.76 32.52 -11.58
N GLU A 56 -0.22 32.35 -10.37
CA GLU A 56 0.20 33.46 -9.51
C GLU A 56 1.42 34.24 -10.07
N ASN A 57 2.18 33.65 -10.98
CA ASN A 57 3.39 34.24 -11.59
C ASN A 57 3.12 35.04 -12.88
N GLY A 58 1.91 35.59 -13.07
CA GLY A 58 1.54 36.42 -14.23
C GLY A 58 1.46 35.68 -15.58
N HIS A 59 1.71 34.38 -15.58
CA HIS A 59 1.58 33.50 -16.73
C HIS A 59 0.23 32.80 -16.73
N ARG A 60 -0.15 32.32 -17.90
CA ARG A 60 -1.45 31.71 -18.21
C ARG A 60 -1.78 30.40 -17.43
N GLY A 61 -0.88 29.94 -16.53
CA GLY A 61 -0.98 28.70 -15.77
C GLY A 61 -0.75 27.45 -16.63
N TRP A 62 -0.37 26.33 -16.02
CA TRP A 62 -0.15 25.07 -16.76
C TRP A 62 -1.45 24.46 -17.28
N ILE A 63 -2.57 24.74 -16.60
CA ILE A 63 -3.89 24.18 -16.87
C ILE A 63 -4.82 25.31 -17.31
N GLN A 64 -5.04 25.38 -18.62
CA GLN A 64 -5.84 26.39 -19.30
C GLN A 64 -7.17 25.81 -19.79
N ASN A 65 -8.18 26.68 -19.99
CA ASN A 65 -9.44 26.27 -20.62
C ASN A 65 -9.28 25.94 -22.12
N ASN A 66 -8.18 26.38 -22.74
CA ASN A 66 -7.79 26.02 -24.10
C ASN A 66 -6.71 24.93 -24.06
N LEU A 67 -7.07 23.71 -24.43
CA LEU A 67 -6.17 22.54 -24.46
C LEU A 67 -4.91 22.77 -25.31
N ASN A 68 -5.03 23.47 -26.44
CA ASN A 68 -3.88 23.75 -27.32
C ASN A 68 -2.86 24.73 -26.72
N ALA A 69 -3.26 25.49 -25.70
CA ALA A 69 -2.38 26.44 -25.00
C ALA A 69 -1.97 25.92 -23.61
N SER A 70 -2.40 24.72 -23.23
CA SER A 70 -2.18 24.16 -21.91
C SER A 70 -0.93 23.27 -21.90
N HIS A 71 -0.06 23.48 -20.92
CA HIS A 71 1.14 22.67 -20.71
C HIS A 71 0.83 21.50 -19.76
N PHE A 72 0.06 20.53 -20.25
CA PHE A 72 -0.29 19.32 -19.49
C PHE A 72 0.92 18.44 -19.19
N ASP A 73 1.95 18.52 -20.02
CA ASP A 73 3.24 17.86 -19.83
C ASP A 73 3.87 18.19 -18.47
N TYR A 74 3.85 19.44 -18.02
CA TYR A 74 4.37 19.80 -16.69
C TYR A 74 3.52 19.25 -15.54
N TYR A 75 2.19 19.25 -15.69
CA TYR A 75 1.31 18.65 -14.70
C TYR A 75 1.55 17.13 -14.56
N TYR A 76 1.67 16.42 -15.68
CA TYR A 76 1.96 14.99 -15.67
C TYR A 76 3.38 14.67 -15.21
N ALA A 77 4.36 15.52 -15.52
CA ALA A 77 5.72 15.38 -14.98
C ALA A 77 5.75 15.53 -13.46
N PHE A 78 5.05 16.54 -12.92
CA PHE A 78 4.87 16.70 -11.47
C PHE A 78 4.18 15.46 -10.86
N PHE A 79 3.12 14.97 -11.48
CA PHE A 79 2.41 13.78 -11.04
C PHE A 79 3.31 12.53 -11.08
N ALA A 80 4.17 12.39 -12.09
CA ALA A 80 5.12 11.30 -12.21
C ALA A 80 6.18 11.33 -11.09
N ILE A 81 6.69 12.51 -10.71
CA ILE A 81 7.61 12.67 -9.58
C ILE A 81 6.92 12.25 -8.28
N LEU A 82 5.68 12.69 -8.06
CA LEU A 82 4.90 12.35 -6.87
C LEU A 82 4.65 10.83 -6.76
N ASN A 83 4.31 10.17 -7.86
CA ASN A 83 4.16 8.71 -7.91
C ASN A 83 5.50 7.97 -7.73
N SER A 84 6.60 8.52 -8.23
CA SER A 84 7.94 7.95 -8.02
C SER A 84 8.32 7.97 -6.53
N LEU A 85 8.04 9.07 -5.84
CA LEU A 85 8.23 9.17 -4.38
C LEU A 85 7.32 8.19 -3.62
N ASN A 86 6.05 8.05 -4.03
CA ASN A 86 5.14 7.06 -3.45
C ASN A 86 5.66 5.62 -3.64
N PHE A 87 6.20 5.30 -4.82
CA PHE A 87 6.78 4.00 -5.10
C PHE A 87 8.02 3.72 -4.24
N ILE A 88 8.93 4.69 -4.07
CA ILE A 88 10.08 4.55 -3.16
C ILE A 88 9.60 4.31 -1.72
N PHE A 89 8.61 5.08 -1.27
CA PHE A 89 8.02 4.88 0.06
C PHE A 89 7.42 3.48 0.21
N PHE A 90 6.70 2.98 -0.80
CA PHE A 90 6.19 1.62 -0.83
C PHE A 90 7.32 0.58 -0.73
N LEU A 91 8.42 0.73 -1.47
CA LEU A 91 9.59 -0.15 -1.40
C LEU A 91 10.23 -0.17 0.00
N VAL A 92 10.25 0.98 0.68
CA VAL A 92 10.73 1.05 2.06
C VAL A 92 9.78 0.28 2.99
N MET A 93 8.46 0.47 2.84
CA MET A 93 7.45 -0.22 3.67
C MET A 93 7.48 -1.73 3.51
N ILE A 94 7.58 -2.25 2.28
CA ILE A 94 7.64 -3.71 2.07
C ILE A 94 8.89 -4.33 2.72
N LYS A 95 10.00 -3.61 2.79
CA LYS A 95 11.23 -4.08 3.47
C LYS A 95 11.02 -4.22 4.98
N PHE A 96 10.16 -3.39 5.56
CA PHE A 96 9.81 -3.45 6.99
C PHE A 96 8.61 -4.34 7.29
N TYR A 97 7.91 -4.85 6.27
CA TYR A 97 6.72 -5.68 6.45
C TYR A 97 7.12 -7.14 6.72
N VAL A 98 6.70 -7.69 7.86
CA VAL A 98 6.91 -9.10 8.22
C VAL A 98 5.72 -9.92 7.72
N TYR A 99 5.99 -10.93 6.90
CA TYR A 99 4.97 -11.74 6.27
C TYR A 99 4.40 -12.79 7.23
N LYS A 100 3.08 -13.06 7.16
CA LYS A 100 2.44 -14.01 8.10
C LYS A 100 3.00 -15.42 8.04
N ALA A 101 3.43 -15.92 6.88
CA ALA A 101 3.96 -17.29 6.82
C ALA A 101 5.26 -17.44 7.61
N GLU A 102 6.12 -16.41 7.64
CA GLU A 102 7.35 -16.42 8.45
C GLU A 102 7.01 -16.44 9.96
N VAL A 103 6.02 -15.64 10.37
CA VAL A 103 5.55 -15.63 11.77
C VAL A 103 4.91 -16.97 12.15
N SER A 104 4.08 -17.53 11.27
CA SER A 104 3.40 -18.81 11.49
C SER A 104 4.38 -19.97 11.60
N ASP A 105 5.40 -20.03 10.73
CA ASP A 105 6.42 -21.08 10.78
C ASP A 105 7.29 -20.96 12.03
N SER A 106 7.67 -19.74 12.40
CA SER A 106 8.40 -19.46 13.64
C SER A 106 7.61 -19.91 14.89
N MET A 107 6.31 -19.60 14.96
CA MET A 107 5.45 -20.03 16.07
C MET A 107 5.29 -21.55 16.13
N ARG A 108 5.22 -22.23 14.97
CA ARG A 108 5.12 -23.69 14.90
C ARG A 108 6.41 -24.35 15.41
N VAL A 109 7.58 -23.91 14.94
CA VAL A 109 8.88 -24.41 15.40
C VAL A 109 9.06 -24.18 16.90
N LEU A 110 8.72 -23.00 17.41
CA LEU A 110 8.74 -22.73 18.86
C LEU A 110 7.83 -23.67 19.65
N GLY A 111 6.64 -23.99 19.13
CA GLY A 111 5.72 -24.94 19.75
C GLY A 111 6.26 -26.38 19.79
N GLU A 112 6.91 -26.83 18.71
CA GLU A 112 7.56 -28.13 18.62
C GLU A 112 8.73 -28.25 19.61
N GLU A 113 9.59 -27.23 19.69
CA GLU A 113 10.70 -27.16 20.65
C GLU A 113 10.21 -27.16 22.11
N LEU A 114 9.14 -26.42 22.42
CA LEU A 114 8.57 -26.37 23.77
C LEU A 114 7.99 -27.74 24.17
N SER A 115 7.32 -28.43 23.24
CA SER A 115 6.76 -29.76 23.45
C SER A 115 7.87 -30.81 23.67
N ALA A 116 8.91 -30.77 22.85
CA ALA A 116 10.07 -31.66 22.97
C ALA A 116 10.82 -31.44 24.29
N SER A 117 11.00 -30.19 24.70
CA SER A 117 11.61 -29.83 25.99
C SER A 117 10.76 -30.32 27.16
N LYS A 118 9.44 -30.13 27.10
CA LYS A 118 8.51 -30.64 28.13
C LYS A 118 8.57 -32.16 28.27
N HIS A 119 8.67 -32.90 27.16
CA HIS A 119 8.78 -34.35 27.19
C HIS A 119 10.09 -34.80 27.86
N ARG A 120 11.22 -34.18 27.53
CA ARG A 120 12.52 -34.47 28.14
C ARG A 120 12.56 -34.20 29.65
N ILE A 121 11.91 -33.12 30.09
CA ILE A 121 11.80 -32.79 31.52
C ILE A 121 10.95 -33.82 32.26
N SER A 122 9.84 -34.26 31.64
CA SER A 122 8.98 -35.32 32.21
C SER A 122 9.70 -36.66 32.35
N ASP A 123 10.58 -37.01 31.41
CA ASP A 123 11.36 -38.26 31.45
C ASP A 123 12.48 -38.21 32.51
N GLN A 124 13.03 -37.02 32.80
CA GLN A 124 14.00 -36.82 33.89
C GLN A 124 13.36 -36.91 35.29
N GLU A 125 12.12 -36.42 35.47
CA GLU A 125 11.42 -36.53 36.76
C GLU A 125 10.98 -37.96 37.09
N THR A 126 10.83 -38.85 36.09
CA THR A 126 10.39 -40.25 36.31
C THR A 126 11.54 -41.24 36.56
N THR A 127 12.80 -40.82 36.40
CA THR A 127 13.99 -41.66 36.62
C THR A 127 14.74 -41.35 37.93
N THR A 128 14.17 -40.52 38.80
CA THR A 128 14.68 -40.23 40.16
C THR A 128 13.72 -40.78 41.21
#